data_AF-A0A5A9MW24-F1
#
_entry.id   AF-A0A5A9MW24-F1
#
_cell.length_a   1.000
_cell.length_b   1.000
_cell.length_c   1.000
_cell.angle_alpha   90.00
_cell.angle_beta   90.00
_cell.angle_gamma   90.00
#
_symmetry.space_group_name_H-M   'P 1'
#
loop_
_entity.id
_entity.type
_entity.pdbx_description
1 polymer ?
#
loop_
_entity_poly.entity_id
_entity_poly.type
_entity_poly.pdbx_seq_one_letter_code
_entity_poly.pdbx_strand_id
1 'polypeptide(L)'
;MALAFKSWMANEGPKHFIMMVWVGVNVFLFWRTFLLYYSRPQYYYLHEMLGLGLCISRASASVLNLNCSLVLLPMCRSVLTLLRGSQRVTSRQVRRLLDKSKMFHVTCGITICVFSGPQNPLPEHRMSSYEIFWYTHNLFIVFYLILLLHVVGGALKYQLNVESHPPGCIHTNLSSHSLTNHRAAGEKESRAVCREEARFQTHFPQTWLWVLAPLCLYCAERLYRYIRSTAEPVTIISVVIHPCDVLEVRMLKSGFKPAQANIGDERYRFLSSRLRIGRPSGSSFSRR
;
A
#
# COMPACT_ATOMS: atom_id res chain seq x y z
N MET A 1 4.21 -2.08 -38.49
CA MET A 1 3.57 -2.43 -37.21
C MET A 1 4.48 -3.19 -36.24
N ALA A 2 5.22 -4.23 -36.67
CA ALA A 2 6.07 -5.01 -35.76
C ALA A 2 7.21 -4.21 -35.08
N LEU A 3 7.83 -3.23 -35.75
CA LEU A 3 8.87 -2.37 -35.17
C LEU A 3 8.32 -1.41 -34.10
N ALA A 4 7.11 -0.88 -34.32
CA ALA A 4 6.43 -0.04 -33.34
C ALA A 4 6.04 -0.85 -32.09
N PHE A 5 5.56 -2.09 -32.28
CA PHE A 5 5.25 -2.99 -31.17
C PHE A 5 6.50 -3.40 -30.38
N LYS A 6 7.61 -3.73 -31.05
CA LYS A 6 8.89 -4.04 -30.38
C LYS A 6 9.43 -2.84 -29.59
N SER A 7 9.36 -1.64 -30.14
CA SER A 7 9.76 -0.40 -29.45
C SER A 7 8.86 -0.08 -28.25
N TRP A 8 7.55 -0.27 -28.40
CA TRP A 8 6.58 -0.13 -27.32
C TRP A 8 6.80 -1.15 -26.20
N MET A 9 6.95 -2.44 -26.53
CA MET A 9 7.24 -3.50 -25.56
C MET A 9 8.57 -3.24 -24.82
N ALA A 10 9.60 -2.76 -25.50
CA ALA A 10 10.89 -2.46 -24.88
C ALA A 10 10.84 -1.26 -23.91
N ASN A 11 9.97 -0.28 -24.18
CA ASN A 11 9.87 0.96 -23.39
C ASN A 11 8.78 0.91 -22.31
N GLU A 12 7.62 0.35 -22.64
CA GLU A 12 6.42 0.33 -21.80
C GLU A 12 6.13 -1.07 -21.21
N GLY A 13 6.69 -2.14 -21.78
CA GLY A 13 6.52 -3.50 -21.27
C GLY A 13 6.94 -3.68 -19.80
N PRO A 14 8.11 -3.18 -19.35
CA PRO A 14 8.57 -3.38 -17.98
C PRO A 14 7.63 -2.83 -16.90
N LYS A 15 6.96 -1.68 -17.14
CA LYS A 15 5.97 -1.12 -16.19
C LYS A 15 4.72 -1.98 -16.11
N HIS A 16 4.24 -2.51 -17.23
CA HIS A 16 3.08 -3.38 -17.26
C HIS A 16 3.39 -4.74 -16.66
N PHE A 17 4.60 -5.25 -16.87
CA PHE A 17 5.06 -6.48 -16.24
C PHE A 17 5.07 -6.36 -14.71
N ILE A 18 5.67 -5.30 -14.14
CA ILE A 18 5.67 -5.11 -12.67
C ILE A 18 4.25 -4.89 -12.13
N MET A 19 3.40 -4.15 -12.84
CA MET A 19 2.00 -3.99 -12.48
C MET A 19 1.27 -5.34 -12.47
N MET A 20 1.48 -6.17 -13.49
CA MET A 20 0.88 -7.51 -13.62
C MET A 20 1.37 -8.43 -12.50
N VAL A 21 2.66 -8.42 -12.18
CA VAL A 21 3.23 -9.17 -11.06
C VAL A 21 2.61 -8.71 -9.74
N TRP A 22 2.46 -7.41 -9.52
CA TRP A 22 1.83 -6.88 -8.32
C TRP A 22 0.35 -7.27 -8.22
N VAL A 23 -0.43 -7.19 -9.31
CA VAL A 23 -1.82 -7.70 -9.33
C VAL A 23 -1.83 -9.21 -9.02
N GLY A 24 -0.92 -9.97 -9.63
CA GLY A 24 -0.78 -11.41 -9.38
C GLY A 24 -0.49 -11.72 -7.91
N VAL A 25 0.40 -10.97 -7.26
CA VAL A 25 0.68 -11.10 -5.82
C VAL A 25 -0.56 -10.80 -4.98
N ASN A 26 -1.35 -9.78 -5.32
CA ASN A 26 -2.59 -9.47 -4.61
C ASN A 26 -3.63 -10.59 -4.75
N VAL A 27 -3.86 -11.09 -5.96
CA VAL A 27 -4.80 -12.20 -6.22
C VAL A 27 -4.33 -13.48 -5.53
N PHE A 28 -3.04 -13.78 -5.60
CA PHE A 28 -2.44 -14.93 -4.93
C PHE A 28 -2.60 -14.85 -3.41
N LEU A 29 -2.32 -13.69 -2.80
CA LEU A 29 -2.52 -13.48 -1.36
C LEU A 29 -3.99 -13.63 -0.97
N PHE A 30 -4.90 -13.05 -1.75
CA PHE A 30 -6.34 -13.18 -1.52
C PHE A 30 -6.75 -14.65 -1.52
N TRP A 31 -6.42 -15.38 -2.59
CA TRP A 31 -6.80 -16.78 -2.76
C TRP A 31 -6.17 -17.69 -1.71
N ARG A 32 -4.87 -17.51 -1.43
CA ARG A 32 -4.16 -18.26 -0.39
C ARG A 32 -4.81 -18.07 0.99
N THR A 33 -5.12 -16.83 1.36
CA THR A 33 -5.77 -16.54 2.65
C THR A 33 -7.20 -17.09 2.67
N PHE A 34 -7.95 -16.93 1.58
CA PHE A 34 -9.29 -17.48 1.47
C PHE A 34 -9.31 -19.00 1.69
N LEU A 35 -8.45 -19.75 0.98
CA LEU A 35 -8.33 -21.20 1.13
C LEU A 35 -7.88 -21.61 2.53
N LEU A 36 -7.01 -20.83 3.16
CA LEU A 36 -6.55 -21.08 4.53
C LEU A 36 -7.72 -20.99 5.52
N TYR A 37 -8.55 -19.96 5.43
CA TYR A 37 -9.71 -19.80 6.32
C TYR A 37 -10.87 -20.73 5.98
N TYR A 38 -11.00 -21.14 4.72
CA TYR A 38 -12.04 -22.06 4.27
C TYR A 38 -11.74 -23.53 4.61
N SER A 39 -10.49 -23.99 4.44
CA SER A 39 -10.16 -25.42 4.50
C SER A 39 -9.54 -25.85 5.84
N ARG A 40 -9.06 -24.93 6.67
CA ARG A 40 -8.36 -25.30 7.92
C ARG A 40 -9.36 -25.59 9.05
N PRO A 41 -9.23 -26.73 9.74
CA PRO A 41 -10.15 -27.11 10.82
C PRO A 41 -10.04 -26.21 12.06
N GLN A 42 -8.92 -25.50 12.25
CA GLN A 42 -8.68 -24.55 13.35
C GLN A 42 -9.66 -23.36 13.37
N TYR A 43 -10.28 -23.04 12.23
CA TYR A 43 -11.24 -21.94 12.07
C TYR A 43 -12.67 -22.43 11.88
N TYR A 44 -12.94 -23.73 12.06
CA TYR A 44 -14.25 -24.34 11.82
C TYR A 44 -15.38 -23.59 12.54
N TYR A 45 -15.26 -23.40 13.86
CA TYR A 45 -16.28 -22.70 14.66
C TYR A 45 -16.49 -21.25 14.22
N LEU A 46 -15.42 -20.58 13.78
CA LEU A 46 -15.48 -19.19 13.34
C LEU A 46 -16.17 -19.08 11.96
N HIS A 47 -15.92 -20.05 11.08
CA HIS A 47 -16.62 -20.18 9.80
C HIS A 47 -18.08 -20.58 9.98
N GLU A 48 -18.41 -21.46 10.92
CA GLU A 48 -19.79 -21.87 11.20
C GLU A 48 -20.65 -20.70 11.67
N MET A 49 -20.11 -19.82 12.51
CA MET A 49 -20.84 -18.67 13.06
C MET A 49 -20.94 -17.48 12.10
N LEU A 50 -19.88 -17.16 11.35
CA LEU A 50 -19.81 -15.96 10.49
C LEU A 50 -19.94 -16.26 8.99
N GLY A 51 -19.89 -17.53 8.60
CA GLY A 51 -19.99 -17.99 7.21
C GLY A 51 -18.86 -17.53 6.29
N LEU A 52 -19.14 -17.56 4.99
CA LEU A 52 -18.22 -17.14 3.92
C LEU A 52 -17.76 -15.68 4.04
N GLY A 53 -18.53 -14.82 4.71
CA GLY A 53 -18.20 -13.42 4.94
C GLY A 53 -16.89 -13.24 5.70
N LEU A 54 -16.59 -14.13 6.65
CA LEU A 54 -15.32 -14.12 7.37
C LEU A 54 -14.14 -14.39 6.44
N CYS A 55 -14.22 -15.44 5.60
CA CYS A 55 -13.15 -15.83 4.70
C CYS A 55 -12.82 -14.69 3.71
N ILE A 56 -13.85 -14.05 3.16
CA ILE A 56 -13.71 -12.90 2.26
C ILE A 56 -13.11 -11.70 3.01
N SER A 57 -13.62 -11.38 4.20
CA SER A 57 -13.13 -10.27 5.01
C SER A 57 -11.65 -10.43 5.38
N ARG A 58 -11.21 -11.65 5.76
CA ARG A 58 -9.80 -11.95 6.09
C ARG A 58 -8.88 -11.92 4.87
N ALA A 59 -9.35 -12.40 3.73
CA ALA A 59 -8.63 -12.31 2.47
C ALA A 59 -8.46 -10.84 2.05
N SER A 60 -9.52 -10.03 2.10
CA SER A 60 -9.47 -8.58 1.84
C SER A 60 -8.54 -7.85 2.81
N ALA A 61 -8.60 -8.16 4.12
CA ALA A 61 -7.71 -7.56 5.11
C ALA A 61 -6.22 -7.86 4.83
N SER A 62 -5.90 -9.06 4.33
CA SER A 62 -4.52 -9.42 3.97
C SER A 62 -4.02 -8.63 2.75
N VAL A 63 -4.88 -8.45 1.75
CA VAL A 63 -4.62 -7.61 0.57
C VAL A 63 -4.47 -6.14 0.97
N LEU A 64 -5.34 -5.64 1.86
CA LEU A 64 -5.25 -4.28 2.41
C LEU A 64 -3.93 -4.07 3.16
N ASN A 65 -3.52 -5.00 4.01
CA ASN A 65 -2.24 -4.92 4.74
C ASN A 65 -1.05 -4.78 3.80
N LEU A 66 -1.01 -5.57 2.71
CA LEU A 66 0.04 -5.46 1.70
C LEU A 66 0.01 -4.09 1.02
N ASN A 67 -1.15 -3.65 0.54
CA ASN A 67 -1.24 -2.40 -0.24
C ASN A 67 -1.00 -1.16 0.62
N CYS A 68 -1.46 -1.14 1.87
CA CYS A 68 -1.12 -0.10 2.84
C CYS A 68 0.38 -0.07 3.12
N SER A 69 1.08 -1.22 3.14
CA SER A 69 2.54 -1.22 3.25
C SER A 69 3.20 -0.57 2.01
N LEU A 70 2.74 -0.96 0.82
CA LEU A 70 3.32 -0.56 -0.45
C LEU A 70 3.01 0.89 -0.86
N VAL A 71 1.92 1.48 -0.39
CA VAL A 71 1.50 2.84 -0.80
C VAL A 71 2.46 3.93 -0.30
N LEU A 72 3.18 3.68 0.80
CA LEU A 72 4.17 4.61 1.37
C LEU A 72 5.51 4.61 0.62
N LEU A 73 5.91 3.46 0.05
CA LEU A 73 7.22 3.31 -0.60
C LEU A 73 7.46 4.29 -1.76
N PRO A 74 6.49 4.55 -2.67
CA PRO A 74 6.66 5.53 -3.74
C PRO A 74 6.75 6.99 -3.27
N MET A 75 6.22 7.28 -2.08
CA MET A 75 6.27 8.60 -1.47
C MET A 75 7.61 8.85 -0.77
N CYS A 76 8.39 7.81 -0.52
CA CYS A 76 9.78 7.90 -0.09
C CYS A 76 10.71 8.33 -1.24
N ARG A 77 10.51 9.56 -1.73
CA ARG A 77 11.21 10.16 -2.86
C ARG A 77 12.72 10.27 -2.68
N SER A 78 13.22 10.44 -1.44
CA SER A 78 14.66 10.54 -1.18
C SER A 78 15.31 9.18 -1.34
N VAL A 79 14.68 8.14 -0.79
CA VAL A 79 15.12 6.75 -0.97
C VAL A 79 15.13 6.38 -2.45
N LEU A 80 14.08 6.75 -3.20
CA LEU A 80 14.03 6.53 -4.65
C LEU A 80 15.18 7.24 -5.39
N THR A 81 15.55 8.46 -4.98
CA THR A 81 16.69 9.17 -5.59
C THR A 81 18.04 8.53 -5.25
N LEU A 82 18.22 8.00 -4.03
CA LEU A 82 19.42 7.26 -3.63
C LEU A 82 19.54 5.94 -4.39
N LEU A 83 18.43 5.20 -4.52
CA LEU A 83 18.37 3.98 -5.32
C LEU A 83 18.70 4.23 -6.79
N ARG A 84 18.29 5.37 -7.35
CA ARG A 84 18.62 5.79 -8.73
C ARG A 84 20.12 6.05 -8.93
N GLY A 85 20.80 6.57 -7.90
CA GLY A 85 22.24 6.84 -7.90
C GLY A 85 23.11 5.63 -7.56
N SER A 86 22.51 4.56 -7.03
CA SER A 86 23.23 3.34 -6.68
C SER A 86 23.71 2.59 -7.93
N GLN A 87 25.00 2.27 -7.96
CA GLN A 87 25.63 1.46 -9.01
C GLN A 87 25.04 0.04 -9.13
N ARG A 88 24.29 -0.44 -8.11
CA ARG A 88 23.61 -1.75 -8.15
C ARG A 88 22.41 -1.79 -9.11
N VAL A 89 21.85 -0.64 -9.48
CA VAL A 89 20.73 -0.55 -10.43
C VAL A 89 21.28 -0.15 -11.79
N THR A 90 22.00 -1.07 -12.43
CA THR A 90 22.63 -0.87 -13.75
C THR A 90 21.62 -0.77 -14.90
N SER A 91 20.40 -1.28 -14.72
CA SER A 91 19.40 -1.28 -15.79
C SER A 91 18.71 0.08 -15.95
N ARG A 92 18.85 0.68 -17.15
CA ARG A 92 18.08 1.87 -17.59
C ARG A 92 16.56 1.67 -17.43
N GLN A 93 16.08 0.43 -17.47
CA GLN A 93 14.65 0.10 -17.31
C GLN A 93 14.17 0.34 -15.88
N VAL A 94 14.94 -0.07 -14.87
CA VAL A 94 14.57 0.12 -13.46
C VAL A 94 14.54 1.60 -13.11
N ARG A 95 15.44 2.41 -13.68
CA ARG A 95 15.41 3.88 -13.50
C ARG A 95 14.12 4.52 -14.05
N ARG A 96 13.67 4.08 -15.24
CA ARG A 96 12.40 4.55 -15.84
C ARG A 96 11.18 4.12 -15.02
N LEU A 97 11.23 2.92 -14.43
CA LEU A 97 10.20 2.41 -13.52
C LEU A 97 10.09 3.27 -12.25
N LEU A 98 11.22 3.62 -11.64
CA LEU A 98 11.27 4.48 -10.46
C LEU A 98 10.69 5.88 -10.76
N ASP A 99 10.87 6.40 -11.98
CA ASP A 99 10.29 7.68 -12.40
C ASP A 99 8.74 7.63 -12.49
N LYS A 100 8.15 6.44 -12.64
CA LYS A 100 6.69 6.21 -12.67
C LYS A 100 6.11 5.79 -11.32
N SER A 101 6.88 5.86 -10.22
CA SER A 101 6.44 5.45 -8.89
C SER A 101 5.15 6.16 -8.41
N LYS A 102 4.91 7.42 -8.82
CA LYS A 102 3.67 8.15 -8.51
C LYS A 102 2.42 7.43 -9.03
N MET A 103 2.49 6.89 -10.24
CA MET A 103 1.38 6.17 -10.86
C MET A 103 1.09 4.90 -10.07
N PHE A 104 2.14 4.19 -9.63
CA PHE A 104 1.99 3.02 -8.76
C PHE A 104 1.34 3.36 -7.41
N HIS A 105 1.72 4.47 -6.77
CA HIS A 105 1.04 4.94 -5.55
C HIS A 105 -0.46 5.16 -5.76
N VAL A 106 -0.83 5.82 -6.87
CA VAL A 106 -2.25 6.07 -7.20
C VAL A 106 -2.99 4.75 -7.43
N THR A 107 -2.38 3.80 -8.16
CA THR A 107 -2.97 2.47 -8.36
C THR A 107 -3.15 1.72 -7.04
N CYS A 108 -2.15 1.73 -6.14
CA CYS A 108 -2.28 1.15 -4.81
C CYS A 108 -3.43 1.79 -4.00
N GLY A 109 -3.57 3.12 -4.06
CA GLY A 109 -4.66 3.86 -3.41
C GLY A 109 -6.03 3.42 -3.91
N ILE A 110 -6.21 3.29 -5.23
CA ILE A 110 -7.45 2.80 -5.84
C ILE A 110 -7.76 1.38 -5.35
N THR A 111 -6.77 0.49 -5.32
CA THR A 111 -6.95 -0.88 -4.82
C THR A 111 -7.33 -0.92 -3.34
N ILE A 112 -6.74 -0.09 -2.50
CA ILE A 112 -7.12 0.02 -1.07
C ILE A 112 -8.60 0.44 -0.95
N CYS A 113 -9.05 1.42 -1.74
CA CYS A 113 -10.44 1.86 -1.74
C CYS A 113 -11.37 0.70 -2.13
N VAL A 114 -11.07 -0.02 -3.22
CA VAL A 114 -11.88 -1.14 -3.71
C VAL A 114 -12.00 -2.27 -2.67
N PHE A 115 -10.92 -2.62 -1.97
CA PHE A 115 -10.95 -3.70 -0.97
C PHE A 115 -11.45 -3.26 0.41
N SER A 116 -11.45 -1.96 0.72
CA SER A 116 -12.01 -1.42 1.97
C SER A 116 -13.54 -1.31 1.96
N GLY A 117 -14.17 -1.31 0.77
CA GLY A 117 -15.62 -1.33 0.60
C GLY A 117 -16.07 -0.65 -0.69
N PRO A 118 -17.33 -0.86 -1.11
CA PRO A 118 -17.90 -0.15 -2.26
C PRO A 118 -18.04 1.33 -1.91
N GLN A 119 -17.05 2.14 -2.27
CA GLN A 119 -17.23 3.58 -2.35
C GLN A 119 -17.93 3.86 -3.67
N ASN A 120 -19.13 4.48 -3.59
CA ASN A 120 -19.71 5.15 -4.74
C ASN A 120 -18.60 6.02 -5.37
N PRO A 121 -18.38 5.96 -6.69
CA PRO A 121 -17.37 6.79 -7.33
C PRO A 121 -17.65 8.23 -6.92
N LEU A 122 -16.72 8.82 -6.16
CA LEU A 122 -16.80 10.22 -5.79
C LEU A 122 -17.00 10.99 -7.10
N PRO A 123 -17.98 11.91 -7.16
CA PRO A 123 -18.19 12.72 -8.34
C PRO A 123 -16.85 13.35 -8.72
N GLU A 124 -16.56 13.36 -10.02
CA GLU A 124 -15.37 13.93 -10.64
C GLU A 124 -15.40 15.46 -10.48
N HIS A 125 -15.42 15.93 -9.24
CA HIS A 125 -15.24 17.32 -8.90
C HIS A 125 -13.77 17.60 -9.18
N ARG A 126 -13.53 18.38 -10.24
CA ARG A 126 -12.26 19.06 -10.45
C ARG A 126 -11.92 19.80 -9.16
N MET A 127 -11.10 19.19 -8.31
CA MET A 127 -10.61 19.82 -7.10
C MET A 127 -9.58 20.86 -7.55
N SER A 128 -10.06 22.03 -7.94
CA SER A 128 -9.25 23.19 -8.31
C SER A 128 -8.63 23.88 -7.09
N SER A 129 -8.43 23.11 -6.00
CA SER A 129 -7.95 23.60 -4.72
C SER A 129 -6.90 22.64 -4.20
N TYR A 130 -5.64 23.03 -4.33
CA TYR A 130 -4.49 22.30 -3.78
C TYR A 130 -4.61 22.09 -2.27
N GLU A 131 -5.19 23.07 -1.56
CA GLU A 131 -5.44 23.02 -0.12
C GLU A 131 -6.29 21.81 0.29
N ILE A 132 -7.42 21.58 -0.39
CA ILE A 132 -8.33 20.47 -0.07
C ILE A 132 -7.63 19.14 -0.33
N PHE A 133 -6.91 19.03 -1.45
CA PHE A 133 -6.09 17.86 -1.72
C PHE A 133 -5.08 17.61 -0.60
N TRP A 134 -4.40 18.65 -0.11
CA TRP A 134 -3.42 18.53 0.96
C TRP A 134 -4.05 18.05 2.28
N TYR A 135 -5.13 18.67 2.74
CA TYR A 135 -5.79 18.26 3.99
C TYR A 135 -6.36 16.84 3.91
N THR A 136 -7.07 16.51 2.83
CA THR A 136 -7.64 15.18 2.63
C THR A 136 -6.56 14.11 2.50
N HIS A 137 -5.43 14.44 1.88
CA HIS A 137 -4.33 13.49 1.78
C HIS A 137 -3.70 13.24 3.16
N ASN A 138 -3.47 14.26 3.99
CA ASN A 138 -2.91 14.12 5.34
C ASN A 138 -3.77 13.30 6.32
N LEU A 139 -5.04 13.03 5.99
CA LEU A 139 -5.85 12.05 6.71
C LEU A 139 -5.22 10.65 6.72
N PHE A 140 -4.22 10.36 5.87
CA PHE A 140 -3.43 9.13 5.94
C PHE A 140 -2.87 8.88 7.35
N ILE A 141 -2.48 9.93 8.09
CA ILE A 141 -1.95 9.80 9.46
C ILE A 141 -3.02 9.24 10.40
N VAL A 142 -4.21 9.83 10.36
CA VAL A 142 -5.36 9.39 11.17
C VAL A 142 -5.77 7.97 10.77
N PHE A 143 -5.79 7.67 9.48
CA PHE A 143 -6.05 6.32 8.96
C PHE A 143 -5.07 5.28 9.52
N TYR A 144 -3.76 5.55 9.54
CA TYR A 144 -2.79 4.62 10.11
C TYR A 144 -2.92 4.47 11.63
N LEU A 145 -3.27 5.53 12.36
CA LEU A 145 -3.54 5.45 13.80
C LEU A 145 -4.75 4.55 14.09
N ILE A 146 -5.85 4.75 13.36
CA ILE A 146 -7.05 3.90 13.47
C ILE A 146 -6.71 2.45 13.08
N LEU A 147 -5.94 2.24 12.01
CA LEU A 147 -5.53 0.90 11.58
C LEU A 147 -4.68 0.19 12.64
N LEU A 148 -3.77 0.91 13.31
CA LEU A 148 -2.98 0.35 14.41
C LEU A 148 -3.86 0.01 15.62
N LEU A 149 -4.78 0.90 16.00
CA LEU A 149 -5.74 0.65 17.10
C LEU A 149 -6.68 -0.52 16.82
N HIS A 150 -7.20 -0.60 15.59
CA HIS A 150 -8.10 -1.67 15.15
C HIS A 150 -7.47 -3.06 15.33
N VAL A 151 -6.16 -3.16 15.08
CA VAL A 151 -5.42 -4.43 15.11
C VAL A 151 -5.11 -4.91 16.54
N VAL A 152 -5.06 -4.00 17.53
CA VAL A 152 -4.85 -4.34 18.94
C VAL A 152 -6.04 -5.10 19.54
N GLY A 153 -7.25 -4.90 18.98
CA GLY A 153 -8.49 -5.45 19.52
C GLY A 153 -8.56 -6.98 19.59
N GLY A 154 -7.70 -7.71 18.87
CA GLY A 154 -7.54 -9.17 19.04
C GLY A 154 -8.83 -9.99 18.92
N ALA A 155 -9.83 -9.47 18.20
CA ALA A 155 -11.21 -9.99 18.25
C ALA A 155 -11.33 -11.42 17.71
N LEU A 156 -10.45 -11.81 16.79
CA LEU A 156 -10.50 -13.13 16.16
C LEU A 156 -9.60 -14.11 16.89
N LYS A 157 -10.24 -15.19 17.35
CA LYS A 157 -9.60 -16.30 18.05
C LYS A 157 -9.63 -17.56 17.19
N TYR A 158 -8.60 -18.38 17.30
CA TYR A 158 -8.51 -19.67 16.62
C TYR A 158 -8.35 -20.79 17.65
N GLN A 159 -8.76 -21.99 17.28
CA GLN A 159 -8.68 -23.15 18.16
C GLN A 159 -7.27 -23.76 18.12
N LEU A 160 -6.68 -23.98 19.30
CA LEU A 160 -5.39 -24.66 19.43
C LEU A 160 -5.55 -26.18 19.46
N ASN A 161 -6.54 -26.66 20.23
CA ASN A 161 -6.70 -28.07 20.56
C ASN A 161 -7.59 -28.80 19.54
N VAL A 162 -7.21 -28.80 18.26
CA VAL A 162 -8.00 -29.44 17.19
C VAL A 162 -7.92 -30.98 17.28
N GLU A 163 -6.78 -31.52 17.70
CA GLU A 163 -6.57 -32.97 17.81
C GLU A 163 -7.37 -33.59 18.98
N SER A 164 -7.46 -32.91 20.13
CA SER A 164 -8.22 -33.43 21.29
C SER A 164 -9.69 -33.02 21.28
N HIS A 165 -10.05 -31.99 20.51
CA HIS A 165 -11.41 -31.53 20.30
C HIS A 165 -11.68 -31.31 18.79
N PRO A 166 -11.90 -32.40 18.03
CA PRO A 166 -12.21 -32.29 16.62
C PRO A 166 -13.56 -31.57 16.42
N PRO A 167 -13.71 -30.76 15.36
CA PRO A 167 -14.93 -30.02 15.14
C PRO A 167 -16.14 -30.96 15.00
N GLY A 168 -17.24 -30.65 15.70
CA GLY A 168 -18.45 -31.48 15.70
C GLY A 168 -18.43 -32.68 16.66
N CYS A 169 -17.47 -32.75 17.59
CA CYS A 169 -17.45 -33.77 18.64
C CYS A 169 -18.64 -33.64 19.62
N ILE A 170 -19.07 -34.77 20.19
CA ILE A 170 -20.19 -34.82 21.14
C ILE A 170 -19.66 -34.75 22.57
N HIS A 171 -20.22 -33.85 23.40
CA HIS A 171 -19.89 -33.73 24.82
C HIS A 171 -20.66 -34.78 25.63
N THR A 172 -19.96 -35.55 26.46
CA THR A 172 -20.52 -36.69 27.23
C THR A 172 -21.45 -36.32 28.38
N ASN A 173 -21.69 -35.02 28.63
CA ASN A 173 -22.65 -34.57 29.65
C ASN A 173 -24.11 -34.50 29.15
N LEU A 174 -24.40 -34.95 27.92
CA LEU A 174 -25.79 -35.21 27.53
C LEU A 174 -26.22 -36.56 28.15
N SER A 175 -26.72 -36.45 29.38
CA SER A 175 -27.28 -37.54 30.20
C SER A 175 -28.03 -38.57 29.35
N SER A 176 -27.50 -39.79 29.31
CA SER A 176 -28.12 -41.13 29.43
C SER A 176 -29.65 -41.32 29.33
N HIS A 177 -30.41 -40.51 28.57
CA HIS A 177 -31.86 -40.62 28.48
C HIS A 177 -32.48 -40.57 27.07
N SER A 178 -31.68 -40.67 26.00
CA SER A 178 -32.21 -40.90 24.65
C SER A 178 -31.44 -41.88 23.77
N LEU A 179 -30.41 -42.56 24.32
CA LEU A 179 -29.62 -43.54 23.56
C LEU A 179 -30.16 -44.98 23.70
N THR A 180 -31.47 -45.16 23.62
CA THR A 180 -32.07 -46.50 23.48
C THR A 180 -32.88 -46.69 22.20
N ASN A 181 -33.22 -45.63 21.45
CA ASN A 181 -34.21 -45.76 20.36
C ASN A 181 -33.72 -45.51 18.92
N HIS A 182 -32.43 -45.34 18.64
CA HIS A 182 -31.94 -45.24 17.27
C HIS A 182 -30.81 -46.23 16.95
N ARG A 183 -31.09 -47.53 17.12
CA ARG A 183 -30.35 -48.61 16.45
C ARG A 183 -31.07 -49.00 15.15
N ALA A 184 -31.13 -48.09 14.17
CA ALA A 184 -31.50 -48.43 12.80
C ALA A 184 -31.20 -47.25 11.86
N ALA A 185 -29.95 -47.10 11.44
CA ALA A 185 -29.55 -46.60 10.12
C ALA A 185 -28.02 -46.55 10.12
N GLY A 186 -27.40 -47.35 9.26
CA GLY A 186 -25.97 -47.34 9.09
C GLY A 186 -25.50 -46.04 8.43
N GLU A 187 -24.60 -45.34 9.11
CA GLU A 187 -23.52 -44.59 8.49
C GLU A 187 -22.36 -44.55 9.49
N LYS A 188 -21.30 -45.30 9.17
CA LYS A 188 -20.04 -45.27 9.90
C LYS A 188 -19.33 -43.96 9.57
N GLU A 189 -19.56 -42.94 10.37
CA GLU A 189 -18.56 -41.92 10.62
C GLU A 189 -18.51 -41.71 12.13
N SER A 190 -17.44 -42.22 12.74
CA SER A 190 -17.21 -42.17 14.18
C SER A 190 -17.17 -40.71 14.63
N ARG A 191 -18.31 -40.13 15.02
CA ARG A 191 -18.34 -38.83 15.71
C ARG A 191 -17.51 -38.97 16.98
N ALA A 192 -16.30 -38.43 16.95
CA ALA A 192 -15.36 -38.51 18.04
C ALA A 192 -15.96 -37.84 19.29
N VAL A 193 -15.75 -38.46 20.44
CA VAL A 193 -16.11 -37.88 21.74
C VAL A 193 -15.07 -36.83 22.11
N CYS A 194 -15.50 -35.65 22.54
CA CYS A 194 -14.58 -34.59 22.97
C CYS A 194 -13.78 -35.07 24.20
N ARG A 195 -12.44 -35.04 24.15
CA ARG A 195 -11.59 -35.42 25.30
C ARG A 195 -11.34 -34.25 26.25
N GLU A 196 -11.27 -33.03 25.73
CA GLU A 196 -10.99 -31.80 26.47
C GLU A 196 -11.83 -30.64 25.93
N GLU A 197 -12.02 -29.59 26.72
CA GLU A 197 -12.72 -28.37 26.28
C GLU A 197 -11.94 -27.61 25.18
N ALA A 198 -12.67 -26.97 24.27
CA ALA A 198 -12.08 -26.18 23.19
C ALA A 198 -11.33 -24.95 23.74
N ARG A 199 -10.01 -24.89 23.49
CA ARG A 199 -9.15 -23.75 23.85
C ARG A 199 -8.95 -22.80 22.68
N PHE A 200 -9.27 -21.52 22.90
CA PHE A 200 -9.17 -20.46 21.91
C PHE A 200 -8.10 -19.44 22.28
N GLN A 201 -7.22 -19.10 21.34
CA GLN A 201 -6.23 -18.05 21.51
C GLN A 201 -6.42 -16.95 20.46
N THR A 202 -6.12 -15.71 20.84
CA THR A 202 -6.10 -14.60 19.90
C THR A 202 -4.96 -14.77 18.89
N HIS A 203 -5.24 -14.47 17.63
CA HIS A 203 -4.22 -14.49 16.60
C HIS A 203 -3.25 -13.32 16.80
N PHE A 204 -1.95 -13.57 16.67
CA PHE A 204 -0.95 -12.50 16.72
C PHE A 204 -1.25 -11.45 15.64
N PRO A 205 -1.34 -10.16 15.96
CA PRO A 205 -1.60 -9.15 14.94
C PRO A 205 -0.48 -9.25 13.91
N GLN A 206 -0.74 -9.60 12.65
CA GLN A 206 0.33 -9.58 11.64
C GLN A 206 0.46 -8.17 11.05
N THR A 207 -0.64 -7.40 10.99
CA THR A 207 -0.71 -6.07 10.38
C THR A 207 0.33 -5.09 10.91
N TRP A 208 0.66 -5.13 12.20
CA TRP A 208 1.70 -4.29 12.79
C TRP A 208 3.07 -4.46 12.10
N LEU A 209 3.46 -5.68 11.68
CA LEU A 209 4.71 -5.92 10.96
C LEU A 209 4.66 -5.32 9.56
N TRP A 210 3.52 -5.48 8.87
CA TRP A 210 3.31 -4.95 7.53
C TRP A 210 3.33 -3.42 7.50
N VAL A 211 2.83 -2.77 8.55
CA VAL A 211 2.66 -1.30 8.63
C VAL A 211 3.85 -0.60 9.28
N LEU A 212 4.47 -1.20 10.31
CA LEU A 212 5.52 -0.53 11.08
C LEU A 212 6.79 -0.28 10.24
N ALA A 213 7.24 -1.27 9.48
CA ALA A 213 8.44 -1.14 8.65
C ALA A 213 8.39 0.03 7.64
N PRO A 214 7.35 0.14 6.77
CA PRO A 214 7.26 1.26 5.83
C PRO A 214 6.96 2.60 6.53
N LEU A 215 6.24 2.58 7.66
CA LEU A 215 5.99 3.79 8.45
C LEU A 215 7.29 4.34 9.04
N CYS A 216 8.12 3.49 9.65
CA CYS A 216 9.44 3.87 10.15
C CYS A 216 10.34 4.40 9.03
N LEU A 217 10.34 3.74 7.86
CA LEU A 217 11.08 4.21 6.69
C LEU A 217 10.60 5.59 6.22
N TYR A 218 9.29 5.81 6.17
CA TYR A 218 8.70 7.09 5.79
C TYR A 218 9.07 8.20 6.79
N CYS A 219 8.98 7.93 8.10
CA CYS A 219 9.38 8.85 9.16
C CYS A 219 10.87 9.18 9.06
N ALA A 220 11.74 8.19 8.86
CA ALA A 220 13.17 8.40 8.68
C ALA A 220 13.48 9.26 7.44
N GLU A 221 12.80 9.03 6.31
CA GLU A 221 12.94 9.90 5.14
C GLU A 221 12.51 11.34 5.44
N ARG A 222 11.36 11.52 6.10
CA ARG A 222 10.85 12.86 6.42
C ARG A 222 11.80 13.60 7.34
N LEU A 223 12.35 12.92 8.34
CA LEU A 223 13.38 13.47 9.22
C LEU A 223 14.65 13.84 8.43
N TYR A 224 15.13 12.96 7.56
CA TYR A 224 16.28 13.25 6.70
C TYR A 224 16.04 14.48 5.82
N ARG A 225 14.85 14.61 5.21
CA ARG A 225 14.48 15.78 4.42
C ARG A 225 14.45 17.06 5.25
N TYR A 226 13.90 16.98 6.46
CA TYR A 226 13.82 18.10 7.40
C TYR A 226 15.22 18.57 7.81
N ILE A 227 16.10 17.65 8.21
CA ILE A 227 17.50 17.96 8.56
C ILE A 227 18.21 18.61 7.37
N ARG A 228 18.07 18.04 6.17
CA ARG A 228 18.71 18.59 4.96
C ARG A 228 18.18 19.97 4.59
N SER A 229 16.88 20.22 4.70
CA SER A 229 16.31 21.55 4.39
C SER A 229 16.78 22.62 5.36
N THR A 230 17.01 22.26 6.63
CA THR A 230 17.52 23.19 7.64
C THR A 230 19.03 23.42 7.48
N ALA A 231 19.79 22.41 7.04
CA ALA A 231 21.23 22.50 6.86
C ALA A 231 21.65 23.31 5.62
N GLU A 232 20.87 23.29 4.53
CA GLU A 232 21.21 23.97 3.27
C GLU A 232 20.05 24.85 2.77
N PRO A 233 19.87 26.07 3.32
CA PRO A 233 18.84 26.99 2.85
C PRO A 233 19.16 27.50 1.44
N VAL A 234 18.12 27.61 0.61
CA VAL A 234 18.22 28.10 -0.77
C VAL A 234 17.39 29.38 -0.89
N THR A 235 18.01 30.48 -1.33
CA THR A 235 17.32 31.75 -1.55
C THR A 235 16.93 31.91 -3.02
N ILE A 236 15.72 32.40 -3.28
CA ILE A 236 15.26 32.68 -4.64
C ILE A 236 15.72 34.10 -4.99
N ILE A 237 16.52 34.22 -6.06
CA ILE A 237 17.08 35.51 -6.51
C ILE A 237 16.10 36.21 -7.45
N SER A 238 15.59 35.49 -8.44
CA SER A 238 14.67 36.07 -9.43
C SER A 238 13.81 35.00 -10.11
N VAL A 239 12.66 35.44 -10.60
CA VAL A 239 11.70 34.62 -11.35
C VAL A 239 11.44 35.32 -12.67
N VAL A 240 11.72 34.62 -13.78
CA VAL A 240 11.54 35.14 -15.14
C VAL A 240 10.49 34.30 -15.85
N ILE A 241 9.49 34.96 -16.43
CA ILE A 241 8.43 34.32 -17.20
C ILE A 241 8.76 34.46 -18.69
N HIS A 242 8.79 33.34 -19.40
CA HIS A 242 9.07 33.29 -20.84
C HIS A 242 7.77 33.13 -21.66
N PRO A 243 7.72 33.60 -22.92
CA PRO A 243 6.52 33.64 -23.77
C PRO A 243 5.95 32.28 -24.24
N CYS A 244 6.23 31.17 -23.56
CA CYS A 244 5.73 29.83 -23.89
C CYS A 244 5.29 29.03 -22.65
N ASP A 245 4.71 29.69 -21.64
CA ASP A 245 4.36 29.09 -20.34
C ASP A 245 5.55 28.41 -19.64
N VAL A 246 6.74 29.01 -19.76
CA VAL A 246 7.95 28.55 -19.09
C VAL A 246 8.32 29.53 -18.00
N LEU A 247 8.43 29.01 -16.77
CA LEU A 247 8.92 29.75 -15.62
C LEU A 247 10.38 29.38 -15.37
N GLU A 248 11.26 30.36 -15.40
CA GLU A 248 12.65 30.24 -14.97
C GLU A 248 12.77 30.79 -13.56
N VAL A 249 13.12 29.93 -12.60
CA VAL A 249 13.40 30.33 -11.22
C VAL A 249 14.90 30.26 -11.00
N ARG A 250 15.51 31.38 -10.59
CA ARG A 250 16.93 31.48 -10.25
C ARG A 250 17.10 31.39 -8.75
N MET A 251 17.93 30.46 -8.30
CA MET A 251 18.16 30.16 -6.89
C MET A 251 19.64 30.22 -6.54
N LEU A 252 19.97 30.73 -5.36
CA LEU A 252 21.32 30.74 -4.79
C LEU A 252 21.45 29.63 -3.75
N LYS A 253 22.47 28.78 -3.91
CA LYS A 253 22.84 27.72 -2.97
C LYS A 253 24.30 27.91 -2.54
N SER A 254 24.55 27.97 -1.23
CA SER A 254 25.90 28.08 -0.67
C SER A 254 26.70 26.80 -0.92
N GLY A 255 27.99 26.93 -1.25
CA GLY A 255 28.91 25.79 -1.39
C GLY A 255 28.61 24.81 -2.54
N PHE A 256 27.74 25.17 -3.49
CA PHE A 256 27.39 24.27 -4.60
C PHE A 256 28.56 24.07 -5.56
N LYS A 257 29.06 22.84 -5.66
CA LYS A 257 30.03 22.42 -6.67
C LYS A 257 29.28 21.67 -7.78
N PRO A 258 29.00 22.29 -8.94
CA PRO A 258 28.43 21.55 -10.06
C PRO A 258 29.42 20.46 -10.50
N ALA A 259 28.91 19.31 -10.92
CA ALA A 259 29.72 18.37 -11.71
C ALA A 259 30.26 19.16 -12.92
N GLN A 260 31.58 19.25 -13.05
CA GLN A 260 32.26 20.11 -14.03
C GLN A 260 31.65 19.91 -15.42
N ALA A 261 30.87 20.89 -15.86
CA ALA A 261 30.59 21.09 -17.26
C ALA A 261 31.81 21.82 -17.83
N ASN A 262 32.66 21.10 -18.56
CA ASN A 262 33.69 21.72 -19.38
C ASN A 262 33.00 22.53 -20.49
N ILE A 263 32.72 23.82 -20.27
CA ILE A 263 32.53 24.85 -21.30
C ILE A 263 32.82 26.20 -20.63
N GLY A 264 33.81 26.93 -21.15
CA GLY A 264 34.24 28.23 -20.66
C GLY A 264 33.26 29.37 -20.94
N ASP A 265 32.18 29.44 -20.17
CA ASP A 265 31.29 30.60 -20.12
C ASP A 265 30.91 30.88 -18.65
N GLU A 266 31.36 32.02 -18.12
CA GLU A 266 31.13 32.46 -16.73
C GLU A 266 29.64 32.64 -16.36
N ARG A 267 28.72 32.47 -17.32
CA ARG A 267 27.28 32.62 -17.13
C ARG A 267 26.55 31.45 -16.44
N TYR A 268 27.21 30.31 -16.16
CA TYR A 268 26.52 29.08 -15.70
C TYR A 268 26.79 28.66 -14.25
N ARG A 269 26.96 29.61 -13.32
CA ARG A 269 27.02 29.33 -11.87
C ARG A 269 25.66 29.23 -11.15
N PHE A 270 24.55 29.25 -11.90
CA PHE A 270 23.20 29.23 -11.32
C PHE A 270 22.43 27.97 -11.73
N LEU A 271 21.93 27.24 -10.74
CA LEU A 271 21.00 26.12 -10.95
C LEU A 271 19.69 26.68 -11.52
N SER A 272 19.49 26.56 -12.84
CA SER A 272 18.21 26.84 -13.50
C SER A 272 17.36 25.57 -13.51
N SER A 273 16.35 25.51 -12.65
CA SER A 273 15.27 24.53 -12.77
C SER A 273 14.13 25.16 -13.57
N ARG A 274 14.00 24.80 -14.85
CA ARG A 274 12.85 25.20 -15.69
C ARG A 274 11.63 24.40 -15.25
N LEU A 275 10.63 25.06 -14.68
CA LEU A 275 9.34 24.45 -14.35
C LEU A 275 8.30 24.96 -15.36
N ARG A 276 7.62 24.03 -16.04
CA ARG A 276 6.47 24.34 -16.89
C ARG A 276 5.22 24.24 -16.01
N ILE A 277 4.68 25.38 -15.58
CA ILE A 277 3.45 25.44 -14.77
C ILE A 277 2.31 25.81 -15.72
N GLY A 278 1.33 24.93 -15.85
CA GLY A 278 0.07 25.27 -16.51
C GLY A 278 -0.70 26.29 -15.67
N ARG A 279 -1.18 27.36 -16.30
CA ARG A 279 -1.94 28.45 -15.66
C ARG A 279 -3.09 27.92 -14.77
N PRO A 280 -3.31 28.50 -13.58
CA PRO A 280 -4.63 28.49 -12.96
C PRO A 280 -5.55 29.42 -13.76
N SER A 281 -6.70 28.90 -14.18
CA SER A 281 -7.74 29.69 -14.84
C SER A 281 -8.40 30.63 -13.82
N GLY A 282 -8.20 31.94 -13.99
CA GLY A 282 -9.01 32.97 -13.34
C GLY A 282 -8.27 33.82 -12.31
N SER A 283 -7.53 34.82 -12.78
CA SER A 283 -7.44 36.12 -12.10
C SER A 283 -6.98 37.20 -13.08
N SER A 284 -7.92 38.05 -13.47
CA SER A 284 -7.66 39.32 -14.14
C SER A 284 -7.04 40.29 -13.12
N PHE A 285 -5.72 40.33 -13.02
CA PHE A 285 -5.03 41.40 -12.30
C PHE A 285 -4.79 42.56 -13.27
N SER A 286 -5.69 43.53 -13.21
CA SER A 286 -5.60 44.81 -13.93
C SER A 286 -4.43 45.61 -13.39
N ARG A 287 -3.49 45.98 -14.26
CA ARG A 287 -2.43 46.96 -13.97
C ARG A 287 -3.05 48.34 -13.73
N ARG A 288 -2.77 48.93 -12.57
CA ARG A 288 -2.43 50.36 -12.42
C ARG A 288 -1.28 50.46 -11.45
#